data_AF-A0A2P4SUI3-F1
#
_entry.id   AF-A0A2P4SUI3-F1
#
_cell.length_a   1.000
_cell.length_b   1.000
_cell.length_c   1.000
_cell.angle_alpha   90.00
_cell.angle_beta   90.00
_cell.angle_gamma   90.00
#
_symmetry.space_group_name_H-M   'P 1'
#
loop_
_entity.id
_entity.type
_entity.pdbx_description
1 polymer ?
#
loop_
_entity_poly.entity_id
_entity_poly.type
_entity_poly.pdbx_seq_one_letter_code
_entity_poly.pdbx_strand_id
1 'polypeptide(L)'
;MTRLEEANREVNMHSSVRYLGYLARINLLVAICMGLYVRWEKTADALILVIFILGLFVLGIASILYYYFSMETASLSLSNLWFGFLLGLLCFLNNSAFKNDVKEEATKYLLLSAIVLRVLCSLVERICGCIHHRPTLLTTVEFLELVGFAIASTTMLVEKSMSIILLVMALAMLIIDLRMKSFLAIPNLAIFGAIASLLFFPSLRIPTNPFALACFFSCLISDPLLDVYFSGLSVTERWKPYLYRGKICRRLSVISVGVIELIFFILAAFKL
;
A
#
# COMPACT_ATOMS: atom_id res chain seq x y z
N MET A 1 -5.91 -31.66 -29.96
CA MET A 1 -5.91 -30.94 -28.68
C MET A 1 -7.36 -30.64 -28.35
N THR A 2 -7.89 -31.25 -27.30
CA THR A 2 -9.33 -31.23 -27.03
C THR A 2 -9.66 -30.04 -26.12
N ARG A 3 -10.80 -29.37 -26.32
CA ARG A 3 -11.24 -28.21 -25.52
C ARG A 3 -11.23 -28.45 -24.00
N LEU A 4 -11.23 -29.71 -23.58
CA LEU A 4 -11.16 -30.15 -22.19
C LEU A 4 -9.74 -29.97 -21.59
N GLU A 5 -8.68 -30.16 -22.40
CA GLU A 5 -7.30 -29.86 -22.01
C GLU A 5 -7.06 -28.36 -21.85
N GLU A 6 -7.65 -27.54 -22.72
CA GLU A 6 -7.59 -26.08 -22.66
C GLU A 6 -8.29 -25.55 -21.41
N ALA A 7 -9.52 -26.01 -21.13
CA ALA A 7 -10.26 -25.64 -19.92
C ALA A 7 -9.54 -26.07 -18.63
N ASN A 8 -8.98 -27.28 -18.61
CA ASN A 8 -8.22 -27.77 -17.45
C ASN A 8 -6.93 -26.96 -17.23
N ARG A 9 -6.27 -26.53 -18.32
CA ARG A 9 -5.09 -25.68 -18.27
C ARG A 9 -5.41 -24.27 -17.74
N GLU A 10 -6.53 -23.68 -18.15
CA GLU A 10 -6.99 -22.37 -17.66
C GLU A 10 -7.33 -22.41 -16.16
N VAL A 11 -8.05 -23.44 -15.70
CA VAL A 11 -8.38 -23.62 -14.28
C VAL A 11 -7.11 -23.84 -13.45
N ASN A 12 -6.19 -24.68 -13.93
CA ASN A 12 -4.92 -24.92 -13.23
C ASN A 12 -4.07 -23.64 -13.15
N MET A 13 -4.04 -22.85 -14.23
CA MET A 13 -3.35 -21.56 -14.26
C MET A 13 -3.96 -20.56 -13.27
N HIS A 14 -5.29 -20.41 -13.23
CA HIS A 14 -5.96 -19.53 -12.27
C HIS A 14 -5.72 -19.96 -10.81
N SER A 15 -5.73 -21.27 -10.54
CA SER A 15 -5.41 -21.78 -9.20
C SER A 15 -3.96 -21.49 -8.79
N SER A 16 -3.00 -21.68 -9.70
CA SER A 16 -1.58 -21.44 -9.46
C SER A 16 -1.30 -19.97 -9.16
N VAL A 17 -1.94 -19.06 -9.90
CA VAL A 17 -1.85 -17.62 -9.68
C VAL A 17 -2.42 -17.24 -8.31
N ARG A 18 -3.54 -17.85 -7.91
CA ARG A 18 -4.13 -17.64 -6.58
C ARG A 18 -3.19 -18.10 -5.45
N TYR A 19 -2.52 -19.24 -5.61
CA TYR A 19 -1.50 -19.71 -4.65
C TYR A 19 -0.30 -18.78 -4.56
N LEU A 20 0.15 -18.21 -5.67
CA LEU A 20 1.23 -17.21 -5.68
C LEU A 20 0.84 -15.95 -4.88
N GLY A 21 -0.40 -15.49 -5.01
CA GLY A 21 -0.94 -14.38 -4.22
C GLY A 21 -0.98 -14.69 -2.73
N TYR A 22 -1.37 -15.90 -2.33
CA TYR A 22 -1.32 -16.35 -0.94
C TYR A 22 0.12 -16.44 -0.41
N LEU A 23 1.04 -16.98 -1.20
CA LEU A 23 2.46 -17.06 -0.86
C LEU A 23 3.05 -15.67 -0.58
N ALA A 24 2.74 -14.68 -1.43
CA ALA A 24 3.19 -13.31 -1.23
C ALA A 24 2.68 -12.72 0.10
N ARG A 25 1.42 -12.96 0.46
CA ARG A 25 0.84 -12.51 1.75
C ARG A 25 1.46 -13.22 2.95
N ILE A 26 1.69 -14.52 2.87
CA ILE A 26 2.35 -15.28 3.93
C ILE A 26 3.80 -14.81 4.11
N ASN A 27 4.53 -14.61 3.01
CA ASN A 27 5.90 -14.11 3.06
C ASN A 27 5.97 -12.73 3.72
N LEU A 28 5.04 -11.83 3.39
CA LEU A 28 4.92 -10.52 4.03
C LEU A 28 4.63 -10.64 5.53
N LEU A 29 3.72 -11.54 5.92
CA LEU A 29 3.41 -11.79 7.33
C LEU A 29 4.64 -12.30 8.09
N VAL A 30 5.37 -13.26 7.54
CA VAL A 30 6.61 -13.78 8.14
C VAL A 30 7.66 -12.68 8.27
N ALA A 31 7.83 -11.84 7.24
CA ALA A 31 8.74 -10.69 7.28
C ALA A 31 8.38 -9.72 8.42
N ILE A 32 7.11 -9.39 8.56
CA ILE A 32 6.62 -8.47 9.60
C ILE A 32 6.82 -9.09 10.99
N CYS A 33 6.44 -10.35 11.19
CA CYS A 33 6.62 -11.04 12.46
C CYS A 33 8.09 -11.11 12.87
N MET A 34 8.98 -11.48 11.94
CA MET A 34 10.41 -11.52 12.20
C MET A 34 10.95 -10.14 12.55
N GLY A 35 10.58 -9.10 11.81
CA GLY A 35 11.02 -7.73 12.05
C GLY A 35 10.58 -7.16 13.38
N LEU A 36 9.34 -7.44 13.81
CA LEU A 36 8.84 -7.04 15.13
C LEU A 36 9.50 -7.83 16.27
N TYR A 37 9.73 -9.13 16.06
CA TYR A 37 10.39 -9.99 17.04
C TYR A 37 11.83 -9.55 17.32
N VAL A 38 12.62 -9.26 16.28
CA VAL A 38 14.01 -8.77 16.44
C VAL A 38 14.05 -7.46 17.24
N ARG A 39 13.10 -6.57 16.97
CA ARG A 39 13.01 -5.29 17.68
C ARG A 39 12.66 -5.50 19.14
N TRP A 40 11.66 -6.32 19.42
CA TRP A 40 11.30 -6.68 20.78
C TRP A 40 12.45 -7.35 21.54
N GLU A 41 13.16 -8.30 20.93
CA GLU A 41 14.30 -9.01 21.55
C GLU A 41 15.41 -8.06 21.99
N LYS A 42 15.63 -6.97 21.25
CA LYS A 42 16.70 -6.00 21.53
C LYS A 42 16.27 -4.83 22.41
N THR A 43 15.03 -4.35 22.27
CA THR A 43 14.55 -3.21 23.05
C THR A 43 13.91 -3.64 24.37
N ALA A 44 13.52 -4.92 24.50
CA ALA A 44 12.73 -5.46 25.61
C ALA A 44 11.45 -4.64 25.89
N ASP A 45 10.95 -3.91 24.89
CA ASP A 45 9.83 -2.99 25.04
C ASP A 45 8.51 -3.76 25.08
N ALA A 46 7.83 -3.71 26.21
CA ALA A 46 6.54 -4.36 26.41
C ALA A 46 5.48 -3.88 25.42
N LEU A 47 5.57 -2.64 24.92
CA LEU A 47 4.61 -2.11 23.94
C LEU A 47 4.65 -2.88 22.62
N ILE A 48 5.85 -3.23 22.14
CA ILE A 48 6.02 -4.01 20.90
C ILE A 48 5.41 -5.40 21.07
N LEU A 49 5.62 -6.04 22.22
CA LEU A 49 5.04 -7.34 22.52
C LEU A 49 3.51 -7.30 22.59
N VAL A 50 2.95 -6.30 23.28
CA VAL A 50 1.49 -6.12 23.38
C VAL A 50 0.87 -5.91 22.00
N ILE A 51 1.48 -5.07 21.17
CA ILE A 51 1.01 -4.84 19.79
C ILE A 51 1.12 -6.11 18.95
N PHE A 52 2.20 -6.87 19.10
CA PHE A 52 2.39 -8.12 18.39
C PHE A 52 1.32 -9.16 18.74
N ILE A 53 1.05 -9.35 20.05
CA ILE A 53 -0.01 -10.25 20.55
C ILE A 53 -1.38 -9.77 20.08
N LEU A 54 -1.67 -8.47 20.20
CA LEU A 54 -2.91 -7.88 19.70
C LEU A 54 -3.08 -8.16 18.20
N GLY A 55 -1.99 -8.15 17.45
CA GLY A 55 -2.03 -8.44 16.02
C GLY A 55 -2.33 -9.87 15.66
N LEU A 56 -1.75 -10.82 16.38
CA LEU A 56 -2.12 -12.24 16.24
C LEU A 56 -3.59 -12.44 16.61
N PHE A 57 -4.09 -11.74 17.63
CA PHE A 57 -5.49 -11.80 18.03
C PHE A 57 -6.43 -11.24 16.94
N VAL A 58 -6.11 -10.08 16.36
CA VAL A 58 -6.88 -9.47 15.26
C VAL A 58 -6.89 -10.37 14.03
N LEU A 59 -5.75 -10.96 13.66
CA LEU A 59 -5.67 -11.93 12.56
C LEU A 59 -6.45 -13.23 12.86
N GLY A 60 -6.45 -13.68 14.12
CA GLY A 60 -7.27 -14.79 14.59
C GLY A 60 -8.75 -14.51 14.45
N ILE A 61 -9.23 -13.34 14.91
CA ILE A 61 -10.62 -12.90 14.74
C ILE A 61 -10.96 -12.79 13.26
N ALA A 62 -10.08 -12.21 12.43
CA ALA A 62 -10.31 -12.14 11.00
C ALA A 62 -10.47 -13.53 10.38
N SER A 63 -9.67 -14.51 10.81
CA SER A 63 -9.78 -15.90 10.36
C SER A 63 -11.11 -16.54 10.78
N ILE A 64 -11.54 -16.31 12.02
CA ILE A 64 -12.84 -16.81 12.51
C ILE A 64 -13.99 -16.17 11.72
N LEU A 65 -13.95 -14.86 11.48
CA LEU A 65 -14.97 -14.16 10.68
C LEU A 65 -15.04 -14.70 9.25
N TYR A 66 -13.89 -15.07 8.68
CA TYR A 66 -13.82 -15.67 7.35
C TYR A 66 -14.47 -17.06 7.31
N TYR A 67 -14.02 -17.97 8.19
CA TYR A 67 -14.41 -19.37 8.11
C TYR A 67 -15.75 -19.70 8.79
N TYR A 68 -16.04 -19.09 9.94
CA TYR A 68 -17.24 -19.41 10.72
C TYR A 68 -18.44 -18.54 10.34
N PHE A 69 -18.21 -17.23 10.16
CA PHE A 69 -19.29 -16.28 9.91
C PHE A 69 -19.52 -16.01 8.42
N SER A 70 -18.69 -16.58 7.53
CA SER A 70 -18.72 -16.30 6.08
C SER A 70 -18.67 -14.79 5.75
N MET A 71 -18.12 -13.98 6.65
CA MET A 71 -18.00 -12.53 6.51
C MET A 71 -16.67 -12.17 5.85
N GLU A 72 -16.53 -12.54 4.58
CA GLU A 72 -15.27 -12.41 3.84
C GLU A 72 -14.77 -10.96 3.76
N THR A 73 -15.67 -10.01 3.52
CA THR A 73 -15.33 -8.58 3.37
C THR A 73 -14.82 -7.98 4.67
N ALA A 74 -15.45 -8.29 5.80
CA ALA A 74 -15.05 -7.80 7.12
C ALA A 74 -13.69 -8.40 7.54
N SER A 75 -13.50 -9.70 7.29
CA SER A 75 -12.22 -10.36 7.55
C SER A 75 -11.08 -9.76 6.74
N LEU A 76 -11.25 -9.64 5.42
CA LEU A 76 -10.24 -9.04 4.54
C LEU A 76 -9.96 -7.60 4.93
N SER A 77 -11.01 -6.82 5.23
CA SER A 77 -10.91 -5.45 5.72
C SER A 77 -10.01 -5.34 6.95
N LEU A 78 -10.30 -6.12 8.00
CA LEU A 78 -9.50 -6.14 9.23
C LEU A 78 -8.05 -6.54 8.98
N SER A 79 -7.83 -7.58 8.17
CA SER A 79 -6.48 -8.06 7.87
C SER A 79 -5.64 -7.00 7.15
N ASN A 80 -6.19 -6.32 6.14
CA ASN A 80 -5.45 -5.32 5.36
C ASN A 80 -5.14 -4.06 6.19
N LEU A 81 -6.08 -3.61 7.02
CA LEU A 81 -5.82 -2.53 7.97
C LEU A 81 -4.68 -2.90 8.93
N TRP A 82 -4.70 -4.12 9.42
CA TRP A 82 -3.68 -4.60 10.35
C TRP A 82 -2.31 -4.74 9.68
N PHE A 83 -2.25 -5.23 8.44
CA PHE A 83 -1.01 -5.27 7.66
C PHE A 83 -0.42 -3.87 7.46
N GLY A 84 -1.25 -2.89 7.08
CA GLY A 84 -0.81 -1.49 6.96
C GLY A 84 -0.26 -0.93 8.28
N PHE A 85 -0.92 -1.24 9.39
CA PHE A 85 -0.50 -0.82 10.73
C PHE A 85 0.83 -1.44 11.16
N LEU A 86 0.98 -2.76 11.05
CA LEU A 86 2.22 -3.44 11.43
C LEU A 86 3.41 -3.03 10.55
N LEU A 87 3.18 -2.84 9.24
CA LEU A 87 4.23 -2.40 8.32
C LEU A 87 4.63 -0.94 8.60
N GLY A 88 3.67 -0.09 8.99
CA GLY A 88 3.94 1.26 9.50
C GLY A 88 4.79 1.26 10.77
N LEU A 89 4.48 0.39 11.75
CA LEU A 89 5.30 0.23 12.94
C LEU A 89 6.72 -0.24 12.60
N LEU A 90 6.86 -1.20 11.67
CA LEU A 90 8.15 -1.66 11.19
C LEU A 90 8.93 -0.54 10.46
N CYS A 91 8.23 0.40 9.84
CA CYS A 91 8.86 1.58 9.26
C CYS A 91 9.44 2.53 10.34
N PHE A 92 8.71 2.81 11.42
CA PHE A 92 9.09 3.85 12.39
C PHE A 92 9.98 3.36 13.55
N LEU A 93 9.96 2.07 13.90
CA LEU A 93 10.77 1.53 15.00
C LEU A 93 12.23 1.20 14.58
N ASN A 94 12.88 2.05 13.76
CA ASN A 94 14.25 1.79 13.31
C ASN A 94 15.31 2.32 14.30
N ASN A 95 16.34 1.54 14.57
CA ASN A 95 17.50 1.95 15.39
C ASN A 95 18.80 1.47 14.71
N SER A 96 19.85 2.29 14.77
CA SER A 96 21.17 1.96 14.23
C SER A 96 21.80 0.74 14.92
N ALA A 97 21.35 0.39 16.13
CA ALA A 97 21.76 -0.79 16.89
C ALA A 97 21.46 -2.13 16.18
N PHE A 98 20.55 -2.16 15.19
CA PHE A 98 20.12 -3.40 14.53
C PHE A 98 20.95 -3.76 13.28
N LYS A 99 21.93 -2.94 12.89
CA LYS A 99 22.66 -3.10 11.60
C LYS A 99 23.43 -4.42 11.47
N ASN A 100 23.90 -5.00 12.57
CA ASN A 100 24.78 -6.17 12.56
C ASN A 100 24.07 -7.48 12.94
N ASP A 101 22.74 -7.47 13.10
CA ASP A 101 21.99 -8.69 13.45
C ASP A 101 21.58 -9.47 12.20
N VAL A 102 21.91 -10.76 12.17
CA VAL A 102 21.55 -11.69 11.09
C VAL A 102 20.04 -11.75 10.89
N LYS A 103 19.27 -11.63 11.98
CA LYS A 103 17.81 -11.67 11.93
C LYS A 103 17.19 -10.42 11.28
N GLU A 104 17.81 -9.25 11.46
CA GLU A 104 17.39 -8.00 10.80
C GLU A 104 17.70 -8.07 9.30
N GLU A 105 18.85 -8.65 8.94
CA GLU A 105 19.22 -8.86 7.55
C GLU A 105 18.27 -9.86 6.85
N ALA A 106 17.91 -10.95 7.52
CA ALA A 106 16.87 -11.87 7.03
C ALA A 106 15.53 -11.14 6.81
N THR A 107 15.14 -10.26 7.73
CA THR A 107 13.91 -9.45 7.60
C THR A 107 13.96 -8.57 6.34
N LYS A 108 15.10 -7.94 6.03
CA LYS A 108 15.26 -7.11 4.83
C LYS A 108 15.09 -7.93 3.55
N TYR A 109 15.70 -9.11 3.48
CA TYR A 109 15.55 -10.00 2.31
C TYR A 109 14.13 -10.55 2.19
N LEU A 110 13.45 -10.83 3.30
CA LEU A 110 12.04 -11.22 3.30
C LEU A 110 11.12 -10.10 2.80
N LEU A 111 11.36 -8.84 3.21
CA LEU A 111 10.62 -7.69 2.68
C LEU A 111 10.88 -7.49 1.18
N LEU A 112 12.13 -7.60 0.74
CA LEU A 112 12.49 -7.45 -0.67
C LEU A 112 11.87 -8.56 -1.53
N SER A 113 11.93 -9.81 -1.06
CA SER A 113 11.27 -10.92 -1.73
C SER A 113 9.75 -10.77 -1.76
N ALA A 114 9.12 -10.17 -0.73
CA ALA A 114 7.70 -9.86 -0.75
C ALA A 114 7.35 -8.86 -1.86
N ILE A 115 8.17 -7.83 -2.08
CA ILE A 115 8.01 -6.89 -3.20
C ILE A 115 8.08 -7.63 -4.53
N VAL A 116 9.13 -8.45 -4.72
CA VAL A 116 9.34 -9.19 -5.97
C VAL A 116 8.18 -10.14 -6.23
N LEU A 117 7.75 -10.92 -5.23
CA LEU A 117 6.60 -11.82 -5.33
C LEU A 117 5.31 -11.07 -5.66
N ARG A 118 5.08 -9.90 -5.06
CA ARG A 118 3.90 -9.06 -5.33
C ARG A 118 3.91 -8.55 -6.77
N VAL A 119 5.04 -8.05 -7.25
CA VAL A 119 5.19 -7.57 -8.63
C VAL A 119 5.03 -8.73 -9.63
N LEU A 120 5.67 -9.87 -9.38
CA LEU A 120 5.54 -11.05 -10.24
C LEU A 120 4.10 -11.59 -10.26
N CYS A 121 3.44 -11.70 -9.10
CA CYS A 121 2.05 -12.13 -9.03
C CYS A 121 1.14 -11.22 -9.85
N SER A 122 1.28 -9.90 -9.64
CA SER A 122 0.48 -8.89 -10.31
C SER A 122 0.76 -8.81 -11.82
N LEU A 123 1.99 -9.12 -12.27
CA LEU A 123 2.33 -9.27 -13.69
C LEU A 123 1.70 -10.54 -14.30
N VAL A 124 1.84 -11.68 -13.63
CA VAL A 124 1.30 -12.96 -14.12
C VAL A 124 -0.23 -12.90 -14.21
N GLU A 125 -0.91 -12.32 -13.22
CA GLU A 125 -2.36 -12.11 -13.25
C GLU A 125 -2.82 -11.34 -14.51
N ARG A 126 -2.02 -10.34 -14.94
CA ARG A 126 -2.31 -9.51 -16.13
C ARG A 126 -1.99 -10.24 -17.43
N ILE A 127 -0.85 -10.92 -17.52
CA ILE A 127 -0.45 -11.69 -18.71
C ILE A 127 -1.42 -12.85 -18.96
N CYS A 128 -1.89 -13.51 -17.90
CA CYS A 128 -2.85 -14.60 -17.97
C CYS A 128 -4.30 -14.14 -18.20
N GLY A 129 -4.57 -12.83 -18.26
CA GLY A 129 -5.93 -12.29 -18.44
C GLY A 129 -6.88 -12.60 -17.29
N CYS A 130 -6.37 -12.95 -16.11
CA CYS A 130 -7.18 -13.35 -14.95
C CYS A 130 -7.87 -12.16 -14.26
N ILE A 131 -7.60 -10.92 -14.68
CA ILE A 131 -8.10 -9.71 -14.02
C ILE A 131 -9.33 -9.16 -14.74
N HIS A 132 -10.41 -8.98 -13.97
CA HIS A 132 -11.51 -8.11 -14.34
C HIS A 132 -11.20 -6.67 -13.95
N HIS A 133 -10.89 -5.83 -14.94
CA HIS A 133 -10.68 -4.40 -14.71
C HIS A 133 -12.00 -3.71 -14.33
N ARG A 134 -12.14 -3.32 -13.06
CA ARG A 134 -13.23 -2.45 -12.60
C ARG A 134 -12.76 -1.02 -12.44
N PRO A 135 -13.57 -0.02 -12.85
CA PRO A 135 -13.23 1.38 -12.65
C PRO A 135 -13.42 1.76 -11.17
N THR A 136 -12.33 1.76 -10.41
CA THR A 136 -12.29 2.17 -9.00
C THR A 136 -11.19 3.18 -8.78
N LEU A 137 -11.50 4.25 -8.02
CA LEU A 137 -10.54 5.31 -7.67
C LEU A 137 -9.45 4.82 -6.72
N LEU A 138 -9.86 4.22 -5.62
CA LEU A 138 -9.01 3.61 -4.61
C LEU A 138 -9.71 2.34 -4.17
N THR A 139 -9.00 1.23 -4.15
CA THR A 139 -9.56 -0.03 -3.66
C THR A 139 -9.74 0.03 -2.15
N THR A 140 -10.68 -0.74 -1.62
CA THR A 140 -10.85 -0.86 -0.17
C THR A 140 -9.58 -1.38 0.50
N VAL A 141 -8.87 -2.29 -0.16
CA VAL A 141 -7.58 -2.82 0.32
C VAL A 141 -6.55 -1.70 0.48
N GLU A 142 -6.30 -0.93 -0.59
CA GLU A 142 -5.35 0.20 -0.55
C GLU A 142 -5.74 1.24 0.50
N PHE A 143 -7.04 1.58 0.58
CA PHE A 143 -7.53 2.54 1.58
C PHE A 143 -7.27 2.06 3.00
N LEU A 144 -7.57 0.79 3.31
CA LEU A 144 -7.38 0.26 4.66
C LEU A 144 -5.90 0.11 5.02
N GLU A 145 -5.03 -0.27 4.08
CA GLU A 145 -3.59 -0.29 4.31
C GLU A 145 -3.02 1.12 4.57
N LEU A 146 -3.47 2.12 3.81
CA LEU A 146 -3.09 3.53 4.03
C LEU A 146 -3.57 4.04 5.38
N VAL A 147 -4.81 3.73 5.77
CA VAL A 147 -5.35 4.09 7.09
C VAL A 147 -4.57 3.40 8.21
N GLY A 148 -4.26 2.11 8.06
CA GLY A 148 -3.43 1.37 9.02
C GLY A 148 -2.06 2.02 9.21
N PHE A 149 -1.40 2.38 8.12
CA PHE A 149 -0.10 3.06 8.16
C PHE A 149 -0.19 4.45 8.81
N ALA A 150 -1.26 5.21 8.53
CA ALA A 150 -1.51 6.49 9.17
C ALA A 150 -1.72 6.34 10.69
N ILE A 151 -2.45 5.33 11.13
CA ILE A 151 -2.64 5.02 12.56
C ILE A 151 -1.31 4.66 13.23
N ALA A 152 -0.44 3.90 12.55
CA ALA A 152 0.90 3.59 13.09
C ALA A 152 1.76 4.86 13.28
N SER A 153 1.56 5.88 12.44
CA SER A 153 2.27 7.16 12.58
C SER A 153 1.81 8.00 13.77
N THR A 154 0.52 7.94 14.13
CA THR A 154 -0.01 8.67 15.28
C THR A 154 0.39 8.01 16.59
N THR A 155 0.51 6.68 16.64
CA THR A 155 0.91 5.97 17.86
C THR A 155 2.39 6.15 18.19
N MET A 156 3.27 6.21 17.19
CA MET A 156 4.73 6.25 17.39
C MET A 156 5.34 7.66 17.28
N LEU A 157 4.75 8.57 16.50
CA LEU A 157 5.35 9.86 16.12
C LEU A 157 4.33 11.01 16.26
N VAL A 158 3.68 11.14 17.42
CA VAL A 158 2.59 12.12 17.66
C VAL A 158 2.95 13.53 17.15
N GLU A 159 4.15 14.03 17.44
CA GLU A 159 4.60 15.37 17.02
C GLU A 159 4.80 15.54 15.51
N LYS A 160 5.14 14.47 14.78
CA LYS A 160 5.43 14.49 13.33
C LYS A 160 4.35 13.77 12.50
N SER A 161 3.33 13.24 13.16
CA SER A 161 2.26 12.44 12.58
C SER A 161 1.52 13.16 11.46
N MET A 162 1.26 14.47 11.62
CA MET A 162 0.61 15.29 10.60
C MET A 162 1.37 15.29 9.26
N SER A 163 2.71 15.31 9.30
CA SER A 163 3.52 15.26 8.08
C SER A 163 3.38 13.91 7.39
N ILE A 164 3.42 12.81 8.16
CA ILE A 164 3.28 11.46 7.62
C ILE A 164 1.87 11.24 7.07
N ILE A 165 0.84 11.73 7.75
CA ILE A 165 -0.54 11.70 7.25
C ILE A 165 -0.64 12.44 5.91
N LEU A 166 -0.01 13.62 5.79
CA LEU A 166 0.05 14.34 4.51
C LEU A 166 0.77 13.53 3.42
N LEU A 167 1.85 12.82 3.75
CA LEU A 167 2.54 11.93 2.81
C LEU A 167 1.63 10.77 2.36
N VAL A 168 0.91 10.15 3.30
CA VAL A 168 -0.05 9.06 3.01
C VAL A 168 -1.19 9.57 2.13
N MET A 169 -1.70 10.78 2.39
CA MET A 169 -2.72 11.42 1.56
C MET A 169 -2.19 11.72 0.16
N ALA A 170 -0.95 12.21 0.04
CA ALA A 170 -0.30 12.43 -1.25
C ALA A 170 -0.11 11.12 -2.03
N LEU A 171 0.26 10.03 -1.35
CA LEU A 171 0.34 8.71 -1.95
C LEU A 171 -1.04 8.21 -2.43
N ALA A 172 -2.10 8.41 -1.64
CA ALA A 172 -3.46 8.04 -2.03
C ALA A 172 -3.90 8.78 -3.31
N MET A 173 -3.59 10.09 -3.39
CA MET A 173 -3.85 10.89 -4.59
C MET A 173 -3.04 10.40 -5.79
N LEU A 174 -1.80 9.99 -5.57
CA LEU A 174 -0.95 9.42 -6.62
C LEU A 174 -1.46 8.09 -7.16
N ILE A 175 -1.98 7.22 -6.29
CA ILE A 175 -2.64 5.96 -6.70
C ILE A 175 -3.86 6.27 -7.57
N ILE A 176 -4.67 7.27 -7.17
CA ILE A 176 -5.81 7.72 -7.96
C ILE A 176 -5.36 8.25 -9.33
N ASP A 177 -4.30 9.04 -9.38
CA ASP A 177 -3.72 9.62 -10.61
C ASP A 177 -3.26 8.52 -11.58
N LEU A 178 -2.59 7.48 -11.06
CA LEU A 178 -2.19 6.30 -11.83
C LEU A 178 -3.40 5.54 -12.39
N ARG A 179 -4.44 5.30 -11.59
CA ARG A 179 -5.66 4.59 -12.03
C ARG A 179 -6.46 5.37 -13.06
N MET A 180 -6.43 6.70 -12.99
CA MET A 180 -7.04 7.58 -14.00
C MET A 180 -6.24 7.66 -15.31
N LYS A 181 -5.01 7.11 -15.34
CA LYS A 181 -4.08 7.21 -16.48
C LYS A 181 -3.92 8.67 -16.92
N SER A 182 -3.73 9.54 -15.93
CA SER A 182 -3.35 10.92 -16.19
C SER A 182 -2.03 10.96 -16.96
N PHE A 183 -1.91 11.89 -17.91
CA PHE A 183 -0.72 12.03 -18.76
C PHE A 183 0.56 12.21 -17.95
N LEU A 184 0.46 12.87 -16.78
CA LEU A 184 1.59 13.17 -15.90
C LEU A 184 1.78 12.15 -14.76
N ALA A 185 1.04 11.04 -14.74
CA ALA A 185 1.07 10.11 -13.59
C ALA A 185 2.45 9.46 -13.36
N ILE A 186 3.14 9.05 -14.43
CA ILE A 186 4.47 8.42 -14.32
C ILE A 186 5.54 9.45 -13.88
N PRO A 187 5.63 10.65 -14.50
CA PRO A 187 6.47 11.73 -13.97
C PRO A 187 6.16 12.09 -12.51
N ASN A 188 4.86 12.20 -12.15
CA ASN A 188 4.43 12.50 -10.79
C ASN A 188 4.91 11.45 -9.79
N LEU A 189 4.86 10.16 -10.16
CA LEU A 189 5.40 9.07 -9.34
C LEU A 189 6.91 9.20 -9.11
N ALA A 190 7.67 9.49 -10.17
CA ALA A 190 9.11 9.68 -10.07
C ALA A 190 9.46 10.88 -9.18
N ILE A 191 8.77 12.01 -9.38
CA ILE A 191 8.95 13.24 -8.58
C ILE A 191 8.57 12.99 -7.13
N PHE A 192 7.43 12.34 -6.88
CA PHE A 192 6.99 11.99 -5.53
C PHE A 192 8.02 11.11 -4.82
N GLY A 193 8.55 10.09 -5.49
CA GLY A 193 9.60 9.23 -4.94
C GLY A 193 10.89 10.00 -4.62
N ALA A 194 11.32 10.89 -5.51
CA ALA A 194 12.49 11.74 -5.31
C ALA A 194 12.31 12.72 -4.14
N ILE A 195 11.17 13.40 -4.06
CA ILE A 195 10.85 14.33 -2.97
C ILE A 195 10.73 13.58 -1.64
N ALA A 196 10.05 12.44 -1.62
CA ALA A 196 9.88 11.63 -0.42
C ALA A 196 11.25 11.18 0.13
N SER A 197 12.11 10.63 -0.73
CA SER A 197 13.42 10.09 -0.33
C SER A 197 14.48 11.16 -0.02
N LEU A 198 14.62 12.19 -0.85
CA LEU A 198 15.71 13.17 -0.76
C LEU A 198 15.40 14.36 0.15
N LEU A 199 14.13 14.74 0.28
CA LEU A 199 13.73 15.96 0.98
C LEU A 199 12.90 15.65 2.22
N PHE A 200 11.85 14.84 2.07
CA PHE A 200 10.86 14.65 3.13
C PHE A 200 11.43 13.90 4.35
N PHE A 201 11.94 12.68 4.17
CA PHE A 201 12.49 11.91 5.31
C PHE A 201 13.74 12.54 5.94
N PRO A 202 14.71 13.09 5.17
CA PRO A 202 15.85 13.78 5.75
C PRO A 202 15.46 15.04 6.52
N SER A 203 14.50 15.83 6.03
CA SER A 203 14.01 17.04 6.71
C SER A 203 13.30 16.73 8.03
N LEU A 204 12.54 15.63 8.06
CA LEU A 204 11.83 15.19 9.27
C LEU A 204 12.75 14.57 10.33
N ARG A 205 14.00 14.21 9.98
CA ARG A 205 14.99 13.57 10.86
C ARG A 205 14.45 12.32 11.59
N ILE A 206 13.52 11.60 10.96
CA ILE A 206 12.91 10.39 11.54
C ILE A 206 13.79 9.17 11.17
N PRO A 207 14.21 8.35 12.14
CA PRO A 207 14.86 7.08 11.83
C PRO A 207 13.82 6.13 11.23
N THR A 208 13.74 6.10 9.90
CA THR A 208 12.83 5.20 9.17
C THR A 208 13.58 3.99 8.63
N ASN A 209 12.92 2.82 8.58
CA ASN A 209 13.46 1.65 7.91
C ASN A 209 13.15 1.75 6.40
N PRO A 210 14.16 1.99 5.54
CA PRO A 210 13.93 2.20 4.11
C PRO A 210 13.36 0.95 3.41
N PHE A 211 13.66 -0.26 3.90
CA PHE A 211 13.17 -1.50 3.29
C PHE A 211 11.68 -1.73 3.57
N ALA A 212 11.24 -1.50 4.81
CA ALA A 212 9.83 -1.59 5.17
C ALA A 212 9.00 -0.52 4.45
N LEU A 213 9.56 0.69 4.34
CA LEU A 213 8.97 1.78 3.60
C LEU A 213 8.85 1.46 2.10
N ALA A 214 9.95 1.04 1.48
CA ALA A 214 9.96 0.62 0.08
C ALA A 214 8.97 -0.53 -0.17
N CYS A 215 8.86 -1.47 0.77
CA CYS A 215 7.87 -2.55 0.70
C CYS A 215 6.44 -2.02 0.69
N PHE A 216 6.10 -1.11 1.60
CA PHE A 216 4.77 -0.50 1.67
C PHE A 216 4.41 0.23 0.38
N PHE A 217 5.29 1.14 -0.07
CA PHE A 217 5.06 1.90 -1.32
C PHE A 217 4.97 0.97 -2.54
N SER A 218 5.90 0.02 -2.67
CA SER A 218 5.93 -0.87 -3.83
C SER A 218 4.69 -1.75 -3.88
N CYS A 219 4.27 -2.35 -2.77
CA CYS A 219 3.07 -3.20 -2.73
C CYS A 219 1.80 -2.43 -3.14
N LEU A 220 1.67 -1.17 -2.72
CA LEU A 220 0.54 -0.31 -3.07
C LEU A 220 0.59 0.20 -4.52
N ILE A 221 1.78 0.52 -5.04
CA ILE A 221 1.94 1.12 -6.38
C ILE A 221 1.99 0.05 -7.48
N SER A 222 2.38 -1.19 -7.18
CA SER A 222 2.55 -2.28 -8.16
C SER A 222 1.33 -2.44 -9.06
N ASP A 223 0.15 -2.57 -8.46
CA ASP A 223 -1.09 -2.77 -9.21
C ASP A 223 -1.51 -1.58 -10.06
N PRO A 224 -1.67 -0.36 -9.50
CA PRO A 224 -2.06 0.79 -10.31
C PRO A 224 -1.02 1.13 -11.39
N LEU A 225 0.28 0.91 -11.15
CA LEU A 225 1.32 1.12 -12.16
C LEU A 225 1.18 0.16 -13.34
N LEU A 226 0.97 -1.12 -13.08
CA LEU A 226 0.79 -2.10 -14.15
C LEU A 226 -0.53 -1.89 -14.89
N ASP A 227 -1.58 -1.44 -14.20
CA ASP A 227 -2.88 -1.10 -14.82
C ASP A 227 -2.77 0.06 -15.83
N VAL A 228 -1.77 0.95 -15.72
CA VAL A 228 -1.51 1.99 -16.74
C VAL A 228 -1.21 1.37 -18.11
N TYR A 229 -0.48 0.25 -18.13
CA TYR A 229 -0.02 -0.43 -19.35
C TYR A 229 -1.00 -1.49 -19.84
N PHE A 230 -1.51 -2.34 -18.94
CA PHE A 230 -2.31 -3.51 -19.31
C PHE A 230 -3.82 -3.24 -19.39
N SER A 231 -4.32 -2.20 -18.72
CA SER A 231 -5.77 -1.94 -18.73
C SER A 231 -6.22 -1.33 -20.04
N GLY A 232 -7.17 -2.01 -20.71
CA GLY A 232 -7.87 -1.53 -21.90
C GLY A 232 -9.06 -0.59 -21.62
N LEU A 233 -9.32 -0.21 -20.37
CA LEU A 233 -10.44 0.67 -20.02
C LEU A 233 -10.33 2.02 -20.75
N SER A 234 -11.44 2.49 -21.31
CA SER A 234 -11.51 3.81 -21.94
C SER A 234 -11.37 4.94 -20.91
N VAL A 235 -10.99 6.14 -21.37
CA VAL A 235 -10.84 7.31 -20.49
C VAL A 235 -12.15 7.61 -19.77
N THR A 236 -13.29 7.55 -20.45
CA THR A 236 -14.59 7.85 -19.84
C THR A 236 -14.99 6.84 -18.77
N GLU A 237 -14.67 5.55 -18.95
CA GLU A 237 -14.95 4.50 -17.96
C GLU A 237 -14.10 4.65 -16.70
N ARG A 238 -12.82 5.04 -16.84
CA ARG A 238 -11.93 5.27 -15.68
C ARG A 238 -12.42 6.44 -14.82
N TRP A 239 -12.91 7.50 -15.46
CA TRP A 239 -13.42 8.70 -14.79
C TRP A 239 -14.84 8.53 -14.23
N LYS A 240 -15.55 7.48 -14.63
CA LYS A 240 -16.90 7.14 -14.17
C LYS A 240 -17.07 7.18 -12.64
N PRO A 241 -16.26 6.50 -11.81
CA PRO A 241 -16.39 6.56 -10.35
C PRO A 241 -16.24 7.96 -9.76
N TYR A 242 -15.47 8.84 -10.40
CA TYR A 242 -15.35 10.24 -10.00
C TYR A 242 -16.58 11.05 -10.43
N LEU A 243 -17.03 10.89 -11.67
CA LEU A 243 -18.17 11.63 -12.25
C LEU A 243 -19.51 11.29 -11.58
N TYR A 244 -19.69 10.03 -11.20
CA TYR A 244 -20.89 9.54 -10.51
C TYR A 244 -20.84 9.77 -8.99
N ARG A 245 -19.72 10.23 -8.43
CA ARG A 245 -19.62 10.55 -7.01
C ARG A 245 -20.51 11.76 -6.68
N GLY A 246 -21.05 11.79 -5.46
CA GLY A 246 -22.05 12.78 -5.05
C GLY A 246 -21.65 14.24 -5.36
N LYS A 247 -22.65 15.09 -5.66
CA LYS A 247 -22.48 16.50 -6.08
C LYS A 247 -21.50 17.29 -5.20
N ILE A 248 -21.42 16.97 -3.91
CA ILE A 248 -20.55 17.62 -2.92
C ILE A 248 -19.07 17.34 -3.17
N CYS A 249 -18.68 16.08 -3.41
CA CYS A 249 -17.28 15.73 -3.70
C CYS A 249 -16.78 16.45 -4.96
N ARG A 250 -17.62 16.52 -6.00
CA ARG A 250 -17.28 17.24 -7.23
C ARG A 250 -17.14 18.74 -7.00
N ARG A 251 -18.04 19.36 -6.23
CA ARG A 251 -17.94 20.77 -5.87
C ARG A 251 -16.69 21.06 -5.06
N LEU A 252 -16.37 20.23 -4.07
CA LEU A 252 -15.15 20.37 -3.28
C LEU A 252 -13.88 20.25 -4.13
N SER A 253 -13.85 19.34 -5.10
CA SER A 253 -12.70 19.24 -6.02
C SER A 253 -12.56 20.48 -6.90
N VAL A 254 -13.65 21.03 -7.44
CA VAL A 254 -13.60 22.25 -8.25
C VAL A 254 -13.18 23.45 -7.41
N ILE A 255 -13.70 23.58 -6.19
CA ILE A 255 -13.28 24.62 -5.23
C ILE A 255 -11.79 24.46 -4.92
N SER A 256 -11.31 23.24 -4.68
CA SER A 256 -9.90 22.98 -4.40
C SER A 256 -9.00 23.38 -5.57
N VAL A 257 -9.39 23.09 -6.81
CA VAL A 257 -8.64 23.53 -8.00
C VAL A 257 -8.64 25.06 -8.10
N GLY A 258 -9.80 25.69 -7.90
CA GLY A 258 -9.91 27.16 -7.92
C GLY A 258 -9.06 27.83 -6.84
N VAL A 259 -8.97 27.25 -5.64
CA VAL A 259 -8.09 27.75 -4.56
C VAL A 259 -6.62 27.62 -4.94
N ILE A 260 -6.20 26.48 -5.52
CA ILE A 260 -4.81 26.28 -5.96
C ILE A 260 -4.44 27.28 -7.07
N GLU A 261 -5.32 27.47 -8.05
CA GLU A 261 -5.12 28.47 -9.11
C GLU A 261 -5.04 29.88 -8.51
N LEU A 262 -5.92 30.23 -7.56
CA LEU A 262 -5.90 31.53 -6.90
C LEU A 262 -4.59 31.75 -6.12
N ILE A 263 -4.12 30.75 -5.37
CA ILE A 263 -2.81 30.80 -4.69
C ILE A 263 -1.68 30.97 -5.71
N PHE A 264 -1.72 30.25 -6.83
CA PHE A 264 -0.74 30.40 -7.90
C PHE A 264 -0.75 31.82 -8.47
N PHE A 265 -1.93 32.41 -8.73
CA PHE A 265 -2.04 33.80 -9.18
C PHE A 265 -1.49 34.80 -8.17
N ILE A 266 -1.79 34.62 -6.87
CA ILE A 266 -1.24 35.47 -5.80
C ILE A 266 0.29 35.37 -5.79
N LEU A 267 0.84 34.15 -5.80
CA LEU A 267 2.29 33.93 -5.78
C LEU A 267 2.97 34.46 -7.05
N ALA A 268 2.34 34.32 -8.20
CA ALA A 268 2.82 34.89 -9.46
C ALA A 268 2.81 36.42 -9.43
N ALA A 269 1.78 37.03 -8.84
CA ALA A 269 1.66 38.48 -8.69
C ALA A 269 2.67 39.07 -7.68
N PHE A 270 3.05 38.33 -6.64
CA PHE A 270 4.10 38.75 -5.71
C PHE A 270 5.52 38.57 -6.26
N LYS A 271 5.69 37.74 -7.30
CA LYS A 271 6.99 37.43 -7.91
C LYS A 271 7.27 38.23 -9.19
N LEU A 272 6.34 39.12 -9.56
CA LEU A 272 6.40 40.11 -10.64
C LEU A 272 6.49 41.51 -10.03
#